data_AF-A0A4V2T472-F1
#
_entry.id   AF-A0A4V2T472-F1
#
_cell.length_a   1.000
_cell.length_b   1.000
_cell.length_c   1.000
_cell.angle_alpha   90.00
_cell.angle_beta   90.00
_cell.angle_gamma   90.00
#
_symmetry.space_group_name_H-M   'P 1'
#
loop_
_entity.id
_entity.type
_entity.pdbx_description
1 polymer ?
#
loop_
_entity_poly.entity_id
_entity_poly.type
_entity_poly.pdbx_seq_one_letter_code
_entity_poly.pdbx_strand_id
1 'polypeptide(L)'
;MAWLHATPKPDARSRRGREEPATARLSRIDDLKRKKINPPMPPNPAPHITDWLIEMGLTEAAGMGAVPISSRELAAWQDNTSVRLAPWEARLIRELSKAYLAEGRIAESETCPPPWRAPVTQRELDIEESQLRMVLG
;
A
#
# COMPACT_ATOMS: atom_id res chain seq x y z
N MET A 1 1.69 -2.96 0.06
CA MET A 1 2.14 -1.56 -0.10
C MET A 1 1.03 -0.63 -0.57
N ALA A 2 0.18 -1.02 -1.52
CA ALA A 2 -0.88 -0.16 -2.07
C ALA A 2 -1.76 0.55 -1.02
N TRP A 3 -2.21 -0.19 0.02
CA TRP A 3 -2.97 0.40 1.12
C TRP A 3 -2.25 1.53 1.86
N LEU A 4 -0.93 1.40 2.06
CA LEU A 4 -0.11 2.43 2.70
C LEU A 4 0.06 3.67 1.82
N HIS A 5 0.13 3.50 0.50
CA HIS A 5 0.27 4.60 -0.45
C HIS A 5 -1.06 5.30 -0.78
N ALA A 6 -2.19 4.67 -0.47
CA ALA A 6 -3.51 5.25 -0.71
C ALA A 6 -3.77 6.46 0.19
N THR A 7 -4.48 7.45 -0.37
CA THR A 7 -5.00 8.62 0.34
C THR A 7 -6.46 8.34 0.74
N PRO A 8 -6.74 8.14 2.04
CA PRO A 8 -8.10 7.89 2.52
C PRO A 8 -9.05 9.01 2.10
N LYS A 9 -10.15 8.66 1.45
CA LYS A 9 -11.24 9.54 1.07
C LYS A 9 -12.41 9.25 2.02
N PRO A 10 -12.88 10.26 2.78
CA PRO A 10 -14.07 10.12 3.59
C PRO A 10 -15.29 9.85 2.69
N ASP A 11 -16.31 9.19 3.24
CA ASP A 11 -17.55 8.95 2.50
C ASP A 11 -18.12 10.28 1.98
N ALA A 12 -18.36 10.36 0.67
CA ALA A 12 -18.91 11.53 0.00
C ALA A 12 -20.29 11.95 0.56
N ARG A 13 -21.02 11.01 1.17
CA ARG A 13 -22.31 11.30 1.80
C ARG A 13 -22.17 11.96 3.16
N SER A 14 -21.03 11.79 3.84
CA SER A 14 -20.75 12.39 5.15
C SER A 14 -20.53 13.90 5.05
N ARG A 15 -20.80 14.63 6.14
CA ARG A 15 -20.53 16.08 6.23
C ARG A 15 -19.06 16.40 5.91
N ARG A 16 -18.16 15.60 6.47
CA ARG A 16 -16.71 15.73 6.27
C ARG A 16 -16.32 15.54 4.80
N GLY A 17 -16.91 14.57 4.10
CA GLY A 17 -16.66 14.35 2.68
C GLY A 17 -17.09 15.50 1.77
N ARG A 18 -18.02 16.36 2.22
CA ARG A 18 -18.47 17.54 1.47
C ARG A 18 -17.65 18.80 1.76
N GLU A 19 -17.09 18.92 2.96
CA GLU A 19 -16.42 20.12 3.45
C GLU A 19 -14.88 20.06 3.31
N GLU A 20 -14.27 18.86 3.34
CA GLU A 20 -12.82 18.72 3.46
C GLU A 20 -12.10 18.77 2.08
N PRO A 21 -11.24 19.77 1.81
CA PRO A 21 -10.57 19.92 0.52
C PRO A 21 -9.60 18.78 0.25
N ALA A 22 -9.55 18.32 -1.01
CA ALA A 22 -8.71 17.20 -1.43
C ALA A 22 -7.20 17.43 -1.20
N THR A 23 -6.76 18.68 -1.16
CA THR A 23 -5.35 19.09 -1.03
C THR A 23 -4.77 18.90 0.37
N ALA A 24 -5.61 18.72 1.40
CA ALA A 24 -5.15 18.51 2.77
C ALA A 24 -4.90 17.02 3.12
N ARG A 25 -5.15 16.10 2.18
CA ARG A 25 -5.18 14.66 2.47
C ARG A 25 -3.79 14.05 2.35
N LEU A 26 -3.30 13.51 3.46
CA LEU A 26 -2.05 12.74 3.52
C LEU A 26 -2.31 11.29 3.10
N SER A 27 -1.30 10.64 2.52
CA SER A 27 -1.32 9.18 2.37
C SER A 27 -1.25 8.50 3.74
N ARG A 28 -1.70 7.25 3.85
CA ARG A 28 -1.59 6.51 5.13
C ARG A 28 -0.15 6.42 5.62
N ILE A 29 0.81 6.21 4.73
CA ILE A 29 2.22 6.14 5.11
C ILE A 29 2.74 7.49 5.61
N ASP A 30 2.29 8.61 5.07
CA ASP A 30 2.70 9.94 5.52
C ASP A 30 2.09 10.30 6.88
N ASP A 31 0.83 9.91 7.13
CA ASP A 31 0.20 10.05 8.44
C ASP A 31 0.91 9.20 9.51
N LEU A 32 1.24 7.95 9.19
CA LEU A 32 2.01 7.07 10.07
C LEU A 32 3.42 7.62 10.37
N LYS A 33 4.12 8.13 9.35
CA LYS A 33 5.43 8.79 9.52
C LYS A 33 5.32 10.02 10.43
N ARG A 34 4.27 10.85 10.27
CA ARG A 34 4.02 12.01 11.14
C ARG A 34 3.82 11.59 12.59
N LYS A 35 3.16 10.45 12.81
CA LYS A 35 2.96 9.83 14.13
C LYS A 35 4.19 9.06 14.64
N LYS A 36 5.27 8.97 13.84
CA LYS A 36 6.47 8.16 14.11
C LYS A 36 6.14 6.67 14.34
N ILE A 37 5.09 6.18 13.69
CA ILE A 37 4.67 4.78 13.74
C ILE A 37 5.25 4.07 12.52
N ASN A 38 6.08 3.07 12.75
CA ASN A 38 6.52 2.18 11.68
C ASN A 38 5.42 1.17 11.36
N PRO A 39 4.89 1.13 10.13
CA PRO A 39 3.83 0.18 9.78
C PRO A 39 4.36 -1.25 9.90
N PRO A 40 3.60 -2.15 10.53
CA PRO A 40 3.95 -3.57 10.55
C PRO A 40 3.82 -4.11 9.11
N MET A 41 4.86 -4.78 8.63
CA MET A 41 4.91 -5.36 7.28
C MET A 41 4.86 -6.89 7.33
N PRO A 42 4.16 -7.54 6.38
CA PRO A 42 4.12 -9.00 6.32
C PRO A 42 5.52 -9.57 6.05
N PRO A 43 5.82 -10.80 6.52
CA PRO A 43 7.04 -11.48 6.14
C PRO A 43 7.09 -11.66 4.62
N ASN A 44 8.20 -11.25 4.01
CA ASN A 44 8.38 -11.32 2.56
C ASN A 44 9.37 -12.44 2.20
N PRO A 45 8.91 -13.58 1.65
CA PRO A 45 9.78 -14.69 1.28
C PRO A 45 10.65 -14.39 0.04
N ALA A 46 10.29 -13.39 -0.76
CA ALA A 46 10.98 -13.05 -2.00
C ALA A 46 11.20 -11.52 -2.10
N PRO A 47 12.11 -10.95 -1.28
CA PRO A 47 12.37 -9.51 -1.26
C PRO A 47 12.83 -8.98 -2.62
N HIS A 48 13.70 -9.71 -3.31
CA HIS A 48 14.21 -9.33 -4.63
C HIS A 48 13.10 -9.07 -5.67
N ILE A 49 12.02 -9.87 -5.69
CA ILE A 49 10.88 -9.63 -6.60
C ILE A 49 10.19 -8.31 -6.27
N THR A 50 10.06 -8.00 -4.98
CA THR A 50 9.42 -6.77 -4.52
C THR A 50 10.31 -5.57 -4.81
N ASP A 51 11.62 -5.71 -4.62
CA ASP A 51 12.61 -4.68 -4.91
C ASP A 51 12.62 -4.35 -6.41
N TRP A 52 12.64 -5.37 -7.29
CA TRP A 52 12.54 -5.15 -8.74
C TRP A 52 11.22 -4.48 -9.13
N LEU A 53 10.11 -4.89 -8.52
CA LEU A 53 8.81 -4.25 -8.77
C LEU A 53 8.80 -2.78 -8.33
N ILE A 54 9.43 -2.44 -7.20
CA ILE A 54 9.57 -1.06 -6.71
C ILE A 54 10.49 -0.27 -7.64
N GLU A 55 11.61 -0.85 -8.07
CA GLU A 55 12.56 -0.24 -8.99
C GLU A 55 11.91 0.09 -10.35
N MET A 56 11.05 -0.78 -10.86
CA MET A 56 10.24 -0.54 -12.05
C MET A 56 9.12 0.51 -11.84
N GLY A 57 8.87 0.95 -10.61
CA GLY A 57 7.87 1.98 -10.29
C GLY A 57 6.48 1.46 -9.92
N LEU A 58 6.31 0.16 -9.63
CA LEU A 58 5.06 -0.54 -9.25
C LEU A 58 3.99 -0.62 -10.36
N THR A 59 3.85 0.44 -11.15
CA THR A 59 2.83 0.65 -12.19
C THR A 59 3.38 1.56 -13.28
N GLU A 60 2.84 1.46 -14.48
CA GLU A 60 3.14 2.38 -15.59
C GLU A 60 2.13 3.54 -15.65
N ALA A 61 2.56 4.68 -16.18
CA ALA A 61 1.65 5.77 -16.52
C ALA A 61 0.97 5.51 -17.88
N ALA A 62 -0.36 5.61 -17.91
CA ALA A 62 -1.16 5.71 -19.12
C ALA A 62 -1.87 7.06 -19.19
N GLY A 63 -2.35 7.44 -20.38
CA GLY A 63 -2.93 8.76 -20.64
C GLY A 63 -4.07 9.18 -19.71
N MET A 64 -4.77 8.24 -19.06
CA MET A 64 -5.90 8.51 -18.15
C MET A 64 -5.69 7.94 -16.73
N GLY A 65 -4.47 7.54 -16.36
CA GLY A 65 -4.17 6.99 -15.04
C GLY A 65 -3.10 5.92 -15.06
N ALA A 66 -2.92 5.22 -13.95
CA ALA A 66 -1.92 4.15 -13.84
C ALA A 66 -2.43 2.82 -14.41
N VAL A 67 -1.54 2.10 -15.09
CA VAL A 67 -1.78 0.76 -15.64
C VAL A 67 -0.73 -0.23 -15.13
N PRO A 68 -1.04 -1.54 -15.13
CA PRO A 68 -0.06 -2.53 -14.68
C PRO A 68 1.17 -2.55 -15.58
N ILE A 69 2.30 -2.97 -15.02
CA ILE A 69 3.54 -3.16 -15.77
C ILE A 69 3.31 -4.13 -16.94
N SER A 70 3.67 -3.66 -18.13
CA SER A 70 3.57 -4.32 -19.41
C SER A 70 4.76 -5.25 -19.64
N SER A 71 4.59 -6.23 -20.53
CA SER A 71 5.70 -7.10 -20.93
C SER A 71 6.82 -6.32 -21.64
N ARG A 72 6.49 -5.19 -22.29
CA ARG A 72 7.45 -4.34 -22.99
C ARG A 72 8.38 -3.67 -21.98
N GLU A 73 7.83 -3.14 -20.89
CA GLU A 73 8.62 -2.51 -19.84
C GLU A 73 9.47 -3.54 -19.09
N LEU A 74 8.94 -4.73 -18.84
CA LEU A 74 9.74 -5.84 -18.28
C LEU A 74 10.89 -6.26 -19.18
N ALA A 75 10.69 -6.28 -20.49
CA ALA A 75 11.78 -6.56 -21.43
C ALA A 75 12.83 -5.43 -21.38
N ALA A 76 12.39 -4.17 -21.44
CA ALA A 76 13.27 -3.02 -21.36
C ALA A 76 14.07 -2.98 -20.05
N TRP A 77 13.43 -3.27 -18.92
CA TRP A 77 14.10 -3.35 -17.63
C TRP A 77 15.15 -4.47 -17.59
N GLN A 78 14.85 -5.68 -18.09
CA GLN A 78 15.82 -6.77 -18.17
C GLN A 78 17.01 -6.45 -19.08
N ASP A 79 16.78 -5.69 -20.15
CA ASP A 79 17.84 -5.22 -21.04
C ASP A 79 18.73 -4.17 -20.35
N ASN A 80 18.13 -3.25 -19.60
CA ASN A 80 18.83 -2.18 -18.90
C ASN A 80 19.63 -2.67 -17.68
N THR A 81 19.08 -3.60 -16.90
CA THR A 81 19.71 -4.10 -15.66
C THR A 81 20.54 -5.36 -15.87
N SER A 82 20.46 -5.97 -17.05
CA SER A 82 21.04 -7.29 -17.35
C SER A 82 20.51 -8.43 -16.46
N VAL A 83 19.45 -8.20 -15.68
CA VAL A 83 18.76 -9.25 -14.93
C VAL A 83 17.95 -10.10 -15.91
N ARG A 84 17.93 -11.42 -15.69
CA ARG A 84 17.12 -12.36 -16.48
C ARG A 84 16.08 -13.00 -15.58
N LEU A 85 14.82 -12.65 -15.82
CA LEU A 85 13.68 -13.14 -15.07
C LEU A 85 13.28 -14.52 -15.60
N ALA A 86 13.03 -15.44 -14.68
CA ALA A 86 12.33 -16.68 -15.01
C ALA A 86 10.89 -16.35 -15.46
N PRO A 87 10.27 -17.21 -16.31
CA PRO A 87 8.92 -16.96 -16.80
C PRO A 87 7.87 -16.76 -15.69
N TRP A 88 8.03 -17.43 -14.55
CA TRP A 88 7.11 -17.28 -13.42
C TRP A 88 7.33 -15.97 -12.66
N GLU A 89 8.56 -15.47 -12.57
CA GLU A 89 8.90 -14.19 -11.92
C GLU A 89 8.31 -13.03 -12.72
N ALA A 90 8.49 -13.04 -14.04
CA ALA A 90 7.91 -12.03 -14.92
C ALA A 90 6.37 -12.04 -14.83
N ARG A 91 5.73 -13.22 -14.74
CA ARG A 91 4.28 -13.31 -14.52
C ARG A 91 3.89 -12.78 -13.15
N LEU A 92 4.62 -13.14 -12.11
CA LEU A 92 4.36 -12.72 -10.73
C LEU A 92 4.45 -11.20 -10.59
N ILE A 93 5.50 -10.56 -11.13
CA ILE A 93 5.67 -9.10 -11.08
C ILE A 93 4.46 -8.39 -11.71
N ARG A 94 3.96 -8.89 -12.86
CA ARG A 94 2.77 -8.32 -13.51
C ARG A 94 1.51 -8.51 -12.67
N GLU A 95 1.32 -9.68 -12.07
CA GLU A 95 0.19 -9.93 -11.17
C GLU A 95 0.26 -9.06 -9.92
N LEU A 96 1.44 -8.87 -9.33
CA LEU A 96 1.65 -7.95 -8.22
C LEU A 96 1.35 -6.50 -8.60
N SER A 97 1.74 -6.05 -9.80
CA SER A 97 1.42 -4.73 -10.32
C SER A 97 -0.10 -4.53 -10.50
N LYS A 98 -0.80 -5.54 -11.04
CA LYS A 98 -2.27 -5.53 -11.13
C LYS A 98 -2.93 -5.48 -9.75
N ALA A 99 -2.50 -6.34 -8.83
CA ALA A 99 -3.00 -6.40 -7.47
C ALA A 99 -2.76 -5.08 -6.74
N TYR A 100 -1.61 -4.45 -6.95
CA TYR A 100 -1.29 -3.12 -6.40
C TYR A 100 -2.30 -2.06 -6.86
N LEU A 101 -2.67 -2.03 -8.14
CA LEU A 101 -3.69 -1.10 -8.65
C LEU A 101 -5.09 -1.38 -8.14
N ALA A 102 -5.48 -2.65 -8.10
CA ALA A 102 -6.79 -3.06 -7.58
C ALA A 102 -6.93 -2.66 -6.10
N GLU A 103 -5.93 -3.01 -5.29
CA GLU A 103 -5.87 -2.68 -3.86
C GLU A 103 -5.81 -1.17 -3.65
N GLY A 104 -5.06 -0.44 -4.47
CA GLY A 104 -4.97 1.02 -4.39
C GLY A 104 -6.34 1.69 -4.48
N ARG A 105 -7.20 1.24 -5.40
CA ARG A 105 -8.57 1.75 -5.56
C ARG A 105 -9.46 1.44 -4.35
N ILE A 106 -9.36 0.23 -3.81
CA ILE A 106 -10.15 -0.19 -2.65
C ILE A 106 -9.70 0.58 -1.40
N ALA A 107 -8.38 0.74 -1.25
CA ALA A 107 -7.77 1.43 -0.13
C ALA A 107 -8.02 2.94 -0.12
N GLU A 108 -8.49 3.55 -1.20
CA GLU A 108 -8.95 4.94 -1.15
C GLU A 108 -10.14 5.10 -0.20
N SER A 109 -10.91 4.06 0.11
CA SER A 109 -11.92 4.14 1.16
C SER A 109 -11.27 4.32 2.54
N GLU A 110 -11.73 5.30 3.32
CA GLU A 110 -11.26 5.53 4.70
C GLU A 110 -11.47 4.31 5.61
N THR A 111 -12.57 3.59 5.42
CA THR A 111 -12.92 2.41 6.22
C THR A 111 -12.25 1.12 5.76
N CYS A 112 -11.40 1.18 4.72
CA CYS A 112 -10.69 0.01 4.23
C CYS A 112 -9.69 -0.50 5.28
N PRO A 113 -9.86 -1.73 5.81
CA PRO A 113 -8.94 -2.30 6.78
C PRO A 113 -7.56 -2.57 6.16
N PRO A 114 -6.48 -2.61 6.96
CA PRO A 114 -5.18 -2.99 6.44
C PRO A 114 -5.20 -4.45 5.94
N PRO A 115 -4.57 -4.74 4.79
CA PRO A 115 -4.58 -6.08 4.20
C PRO A 115 -3.78 -7.10 5.02
N TRP A 116 -2.89 -6.63 5.89
CA TRP A 116 -2.15 -7.47 6.83
C TRP A 116 -2.06 -6.79 8.19
N ARG A 117 -2.15 -7.59 9.25
CA ARG A 117 -1.97 -7.16 10.63
C ARG A 117 -1.01 -8.15 11.29
N ALA A 118 -0.02 -7.64 12.01
CA ALA A 118 0.82 -8.46 12.86
C ALA A 118 -0.03 -9.15 13.95
N PRO A 119 0.36 -10.32 14.45
CA PRO A 119 -0.27 -10.91 15.63
C PRO A 119 -0.21 -9.90 16.77
N VAL A 120 -1.36 -9.63 17.40
CA VAL A 120 -1.43 -8.72 18.55
C VAL A 120 -0.71 -9.38 19.71
N THR A 121 0.26 -8.69 20.29
CA THR A 121 1.00 -9.18 21.44
C THR A 121 0.23 -8.92 22.73
N GLN A 122 0.42 -9.78 23.75
CA GLN A 122 -0.23 -9.60 25.05
C GLN A 122 0.06 -8.22 25.67
N ARG A 123 1.28 -7.71 25.45
CA ARG A 123 1.70 -6.39 25.92
C ARG A 123 0.92 -5.25 25.28
N GLU A 124 0.57 -5.35 23.99
CA GLU A 124 -0.25 -4.35 23.31
C GLU A 124 -1.68 -4.35 23.87
N LEU A 125 -2.23 -5.54 24.12
CA LEU A 125 -3.54 -5.68 24.77
C LEU A 125 -3.56 -5.01 26.15
N ASP A 126 -2.54 -5.29 26.98
CA ASP A 126 -2.48 -4.75 28.34
C ASP A 126 -2.36 -3.21 28.35
N ILE A 127 -1.60 -2.64 27.40
CA ILE A 127 -1.46 -1.18 27.24
C ILE A 127 -2.80 -0.58 26.81
N GLU A 128 -3.44 -1.15 25.80
CA GLU A 128 -4.70 -0.62 25.27
C GLU A 128 -5.83 -0.77 26.29
N GLU A 129 -5.88 -1.87 27.03
CA GLU A 129 -6.81 -2.07 28.15
C GLU A 129 -6.58 -1.04 29.27
N SER A 130 -5.32 -0.75 29.62
CA SER A 130 -5.01 0.30 30.61
C SER A 130 -5.46 1.68 30.15
N GLN A 131 -5.33 1.99 28.85
CA GLN A 131 -5.80 3.25 28.28
C GLN A 131 -7.32 3.34 28.26
N LEU A 132 -8.00 2.25 27.89
CA LEU A 132 -9.45 2.18 27.90
C LEU A 132 -10.01 2.34 29.32
N ARG A 133 -9.40 1.70 30.33
CA ARG A 133 -9.77 1.88 31.75
C ARG A 133 -9.60 3.33 32.18
N MET A 134 -8.52 4.01 31.77
CA MET A 134 -8.35 5.44 32.08
C MET A 134 -9.43 6.35 31.48
N VAL A 135 -10.02 5.96 30.34
CA VAL A 135 -11.05 6.75 29.65
C VAL A 135 -12.46 6.40 30.11
N LEU A 136 -12.72 5.13 30.45
CA LEU A 136 -14.06 4.61 30.73
C LEU A 136 -14.38 4.44 32.23
N GLY A 137 -13.36 4.50 33.11
CA GLY A 137 -13.52 4.34 34.56
C GLY A 137 -13.34 2.91 35.03
#